data_AF-A0A069AG44-F1
#
_entry.id   AF-A0A069AG44-F1
#
_cell.length_a   1.000
_cell.length_b   1.000
_cell.length_c   1.000
_cell.angle_alpha   90.00
_cell.angle_beta   90.00
_cell.angle_gamma   90.00
#
_symmetry.space_group_name_H-M   'P 1'
#
loop_
_entity.id
_entity.type
_entity.pdbx_description
1 polymer ?
#
loop_
_entity_poly.entity_id
_entity_poly.type
_entity_poly.pdbx_seq_one_letter_code
_entity_poly.pdbx_strand_id
1 'polypeptide(L)'
;MKTTIRKEKEIKIKEIYVAQRFKDEEDKANLDNLIENLKFHGMINAINVWEDHNGNYHLISGYHRLTACKILGKETIRVTIDTTKYKNEVDAYRNHRQENLHENGIRKHHTIYQLSKIFDELQVLYEQINPDNKFAEEEYLRARKREKMAKESLKGRKAKEEQEYFKREIEKAKQIQEKTKSPLQRLIDDRGFSEVKAKQIQFINGLDKIMPNFSKKMEASNISENRIWNLRKMFKKEDVIDQFKKINTTRDMNNWVSKLEGKKEGSKINVSEIADEGNGIVRLGTKHYVCYSDTEHLVRKFNFNIRMVVDDNDVAKAAIEVLGINHVKALIVCTNDTAHELVLNAIKK
;
A
#
# COMPACT_ATOMS: atom_id res chain seq x y z
N MET A 1 7.19 -1.75 41.68
CA MET A 1 7.66 -2.73 40.67
C MET A 1 6.96 -4.05 40.96
N LYS A 2 6.09 -4.56 40.06
CA LYS A 2 5.56 -5.93 40.20
C LYS A 2 6.59 -6.87 39.58
N THR A 3 7.16 -7.75 40.39
CA THR A 3 8.15 -8.74 39.96
C THR A 3 7.48 -9.72 38.99
N THR A 4 7.85 -9.67 37.72
CA THR A 4 7.43 -10.67 36.73
C THR A 4 8.07 -12.01 37.09
N ILE A 5 7.28 -12.94 37.63
CA ILE A 5 7.74 -14.30 37.90
C ILE A 5 7.67 -15.07 36.58
N ARG A 6 8.83 -15.26 35.93
CA ARG A 6 8.97 -16.15 34.78
C ARG A 6 9.36 -17.53 35.29
N LYS A 7 8.42 -18.49 35.23
CA LYS A 7 8.68 -19.90 35.58
C LYS A 7 8.72 -20.75 34.33
N GLU A 8 9.74 -21.60 34.19
CA GLU A 8 9.75 -22.63 33.15
C GLU A 8 9.05 -23.90 33.62
N LYS A 9 8.23 -24.49 32.74
CA LYS A 9 7.47 -25.71 33.03
C LYS A 9 7.22 -26.49 31.73
N GLU A 10 7.04 -27.80 31.84
CA GLU A 10 6.43 -28.58 30.76
C GLU A 10 4.90 -28.58 30.88
N ILE A 11 4.22 -28.26 29.79
CA ILE A 11 2.75 -28.20 29.73
C ILE A 11 2.27 -29.09 28.59
N LYS A 12 1.11 -29.73 28.77
CA LYS A 12 0.49 -30.51 27.70
C LYS A 12 0.10 -29.57 26.57
N ILE A 13 0.49 -29.91 25.35
CA ILE A 13 0.26 -29.07 24.17
C ILE A 13 -1.24 -28.76 23.97
N LYS A 14 -2.12 -29.69 24.35
CA LYS A 14 -3.58 -29.53 24.27
C LYS A 14 -4.17 -28.50 25.23
N GLU A 15 -3.45 -28.15 26.30
CA GLU A 15 -3.89 -27.18 27.32
C GLU A 15 -3.53 -25.73 26.94
N ILE A 16 -2.81 -25.55 25.82
CA ILE A 16 -2.37 -24.23 25.35
C ILE A 16 -3.36 -23.69 24.32
N TYR A 17 -4.08 -22.65 24.71
CA TYR A 17 -4.98 -21.90 23.85
C TYR A 17 -4.19 -21.04 22.86
N VAL A 18 -4.60 -21.08 21.59
CA VAL A 18 -4.03 -20.26 20.51
C VAL A 18 -5.14 -19.41 19.92
N ALA A 19 -5.01 -18.09 20.02
CA ALA A 19 -5.92 -17.16 19.38
C ALA A 19 -5.94 -17.35 17.85
N GLN A 20 -7.06 -16.99 17.21
CA GLN A 20 -7.25 -17.14 15.78
C GLN A 20 -6.15 -16.39 14.98
N ARG A 21 -5.41 -17.15 14.16
CA ARG A 21 -4.34 -16.66 13.26
C ARG A 21 -4.74 -16.90 11.80
N PHE A 22 -4.25 -16.04 10.90
CA PHE A 22 -4.34 -16.27 9.45
C PHE A 22 -3.35 -17.37 9.05
N LYS A 23 -3.77 -18.33 8.21
CA LYS A 23 -2.89 -19.38 7.66
C LYS A 23 -2.38 -18.92 6.31
N ASP A 24 -1.06 -18.78 6.18
CA ASP A 24 -0.40 -18.57 4.88
C ASP A 24 0.43 -19.78 4.46
N GLU A 25 0.63 -19.95 3.15
CA GLU A 25 1.38 -21.07 2.57
C GLU A 25 2.90 -20.97 2.78
N GLU A 26 3.46 -19.76 2.96
CA GLU A 26 4.88 -19.54 3.31
C GLU A 26 5.24 -20.07 4.71
N ASP A 27 4.26 -20.19 5.61
CA ASP A 27 4.48 -20.76 6.94
C ASP A 27 4.90 -22.24 6.86
N LYS A 28 4.57 -22.96 5.77
CA LYS A 28 4.98 -24.38 5.60
C LYS A 28 6.49 -24.54 5.41
N ALA A 29 7.09 -23.76 4.50
CA ALA A 29 8.51 -23.94 4.17
C ALA A 29 9.44 -23.61 5.37
N ASN A 30 9.11 -22.59 6.16
CA ASN A 30 9.84 -22.27 7.38
C ASN A 30 9.57 -23.27 8.51
N LEU A 31 8.39 -23.90 8.51
CA LEU A 31 8.02 -24.91 9.49
C LEU A 31 8.77 -26.22 9.26
N ASP A 32 9.01 -26.63 8.02
CA ASP A 32 9.75 -27.86 7.71
C ASP A 32 11.20 -27.80 8.22
N ASN A 33 11.90 -26.69 7.96
CA ASN A 33 13.25 -26.44 8.51
C ASN A 33 13.26 -26.41 10.04
N LEU A 34 12.21 -25.90 10.67
CA LEU A 34 12.08 -25.86 12.13
C LEU A 34 11.82 -27.26 12.71
N ILE A 35 11.02 -28.08 12.02
CA ILE A 35 10.75 -29.48 12.38
C ILE A 35 12.05 -30.28 12.33
N GLU A 36 12.85 -30.14 11.27
CA GLU A 36 14.16 -30.79 11.17
C GLU A 36 15.09 -30.36 12.31
N ASN A 37 15.20 -29.06 12.57
CA ASN A 37 16.01 -28.56 13.68
C ASN A 37 15.55 -29.10 15.04
N LEU A 38 14.23 -29.19 15.27
CA LEU A 38 13.66 -29.76 16.50
C LEU A 38 13.93 -31.27 16.63
N LYS A 39 13.98 -32.01 15.51
CA LYS A 39 14.36 -33.43 15.52
C LYS A 39 15.84 -33.61 15.90
N PHE A 40 16.73 -32.77 15.37
CA PHE A 40 18.18 -32.89 15.59
C PHE A 40 18.64 -32.33 16.93
N HIS A 41 18.16 -31.14 17.32
CA HIS A 41 18.68 -30.40 18.47
C HIS A 41 17.71 -30.36 19.66
N GLY A 42 16.49 -30.87 19.49
CA GLY A 42 15.43 -30.68 20.47
C GLY A 42 14.97 -29.23 20.57
N MET A 43 14.16 -28.94 21.59
CA MET A 43 13.65 -27.59 21.83
C MET A 43 14.66 -26.75 22.62
N ILE A 44 15.47 -25.96 21.91
CA ILE A 44 16.47 -25.06 22.52
C ILE A 44 15.81 -23.89 23.26
N ASN A 45 14.73 -23.34 22.71
CA ASN A 45 14.03 -22.16 23.24
C ASN A 45 12.59 -22.52 23.64
N ALA A 46 12.21 -22.19 24.87
CA ALA A 46 10.84 -22.36 25.33
C ALA A 46 9.86 -21.47 24.54
N ILE A 47 8.58 -21.83 24.55
CA ILE A 47 7.51 -20.92 24.10
C ILE A 47 7.06 -20.07 25.29
N ASN A 48 6.51 -18.88 25.05
CA ASN A 48 6.00 -18.05 26.13
C ASN A 48 4.48 -18.21 26.22
N VAL A 49 3.95 -18.40 27.43
CA VAL A 49 2.51 -18.49 27.70
C VAL A 49 2.10 -17.55 28.83
N TRP A 50 0.87 -17.06 28.78
CA TRP A 50 0.22 -16.36 29.87
C TRP A 50 -0.68 -17.33 30.61
N GLU A 51 -0.57 -17.39 31.93
CA GLU A 51 -1.48 -18.15 32.79
C GLU A 51 -2.54 -17.18 33.34
N ASP A 52 -3.81 -17.46 33.05
CA ASP A 52 -4.94 -16.67 33.55
C ASP A 52 -5.24 -16.99 35.03
N HIS A 53 -6.20 -16.25 35.62
CA HIS A 53 -6.61 -16.48 37.01
C HIS A 53 -7.30 -17.83 37.25
N ASN A 54 -7.71 -18.52 36.18
CA ASN A 54 -8.35 -19.83 36.22
C ASN A 54 -7.35 -20.98 35.96
N GLY A 55 -6.07 -20.69 35.71
CA GLY A 55 -5.03 -21.67 35.40
C GLY A 55 -4.98 -22.10 33.93
N ASN A 56 -5.64 -21.40 33.02
CA ASN A 56 -5.57 -21.64 31.57
C ASN A 56 -4.32 -21.00 30.97
N TYR A 57 -3.71 -21.69 30.00
CA TYR A 57 -2.50 -21.23 29.33
C TYR A 57 -2.80 -20.66 27.94
N HIS A 58 -2.49 -19.39 27.71
CA HIS A 58 -2.65 -18.72 26.43
C HIS A 58 -1.28 -18.47 25.77
N LEU A 59 -1.13 -18.85 24.50
CA LEU A 59 0.13 -18.67 23.79
C LEU A 59 0.46 -17.19 23.58
N ILE A 60 1.58 -16.73 24.13
CA ILE A 60 2.15 -15.42 23.88
C ILE A 60 3.02 -15.42 22.62
N SER A 61 4.03 -16.29 22.56
CA SER A 61 4.95 -16.36 21.42
C SER A 61 5.56 -17.75 21.26
N GLY A 62 6.03 -18.06 20.06
CA GLY A 62 6.56 -19.39 19.71
C GLY A 62 5.58 -20.30 18.97
N TYR A 63 4.64 -19.71 18.23
CA TYR A 63 3.62 -20.46 17.46
C TYR A 63 4.21 -21.52 16.54
N HIS A 64 5.24 -21.20 15.74
CA HIS A 64 5.85 -22.19 14.85
C HIS A 64 6.46 -23.38 15.60
N ARG A 65 7.03 -23.16 16.80
CA ARG A 65 7.54 -24.26 17.63
C ARG A 65 6.41 -25.11 18.19
N LEU A 66 5.33 -24.49 18.66
CA LEU A 66 4.13 -25.20 19.10
C LEU A 66 3.57 -26.06 17.97
N THR A 67 3.47 -25.51 16.76
CA THR A 67 2.96 -26.22 15.57
C THR A 67 3.90 -27.34 15.15
N ALA A 68 5.21 -27.11 15.14
CA ALA A 68 6.20 -28.15 14.84
C ALA A 68 6.14 -29.31 15.86
N CYS A 69 6.02 -29.00 17.16
CA CYS A 69 5.85 -30.02 18.19
C CYS A 69 4.54 -30.80 18.05
N LYS A 70 3.45 -30.15 17.63
CA LYS A 70 2.18 -30.83 17.29
C LYS A 70 2.38 -31.81 16.12
N ILE A 71 3.08 -31.39 15.06
CA ILE A 71 3.38 -32.23 13.89
C ILE A 71 4.29 -33.41 14.26
N LEU A 72 5.25 -33.18 15.15
CA LEU A 72 6.14 -34.22 15.69
C LEU A 72 5.47 -35.16 16.70
N GLY A 73 4.18 -34.98 17.00
CA GLY A 73 3.45 -35.83 17.94
C GLY A 73 3.90 -35.70 19.40
N LYS A 74 4.50 -34.56 19.78
CA LYS A 74 4.89 -34.32 21.18
C LYS A 74 3.63 -34.12 22.04
N GLU A 75 3.61 -34.71 23.23
CA GLU A 75 2.51 -34.52 24.18
C GLU A 75 2.68 -33.26 25.04
N THR A 76 3.92 -32.98 25.45
CA THR A 76 4.31 -31.82 26.26
C THR A 76 5.25 -30.90 25.51
N ILE A 77 5.29 -29.64 25.93
CA ILE A 77 6.18 -28.61 25.39
C ILE A 77 6.73 -27.76 26.54
N ARG A 78 8.00 -27.36 26.43
CA ARG A 78 8.63 -26.47 27.40
C ARG A 78 8.14 -25.04 27.20
N VAL A 79 7.62 -24.45 28.26
CA VAL A 79 7.07 -23.09 28.26
C VAL A 79 7.70 -22.23 29.34
N THR A 80 7.73 -20.92 29.11
CA THR A 80 7.94 -19.89 30.12
C THR A 80 6.58 -19.24 30.41
N ILE A 81 6.15 -19.29 31.67
CA ILE A 81 4.87 -18.77 32.13
C ILE A 81 5.04 -17.35 32.63
N ASP A 82 4.20 -16.43 32.17
CA ASP A 82 4.03 -15.09 32.72
C ASP A 82 2.61 -14.96 33.30
N THR A 83 2.49 -14.70 34.60
CA THR A 83 1.19 -14.53 35.28
C THR A 83 0.76 -13.07 35.38
N THR A 84 1.61 -12.13 34.97
CA THR A 84 1.43 -10.69 35.21
C THR A 84 1.24 -9.87 33.94
N LYS A 85 1.45 -10.47 32.77
CA LYS A 85 1.43 -9.76 31.47
C LYS A 85 0.08 -9.12 31.17
N TYR A 86 -1.04 -9.81 31.44
CA TYR A 86 -2.39 -9.34 31.11
C TYR A 86 -3.29 -9.31 32.35
N LYS A 87 -4.24 -8.36 32.37
CA LYS A 87 -5.15 -8.21 33.52
C LYS A 87 -6.27 -9.27 33.51
N ASN A 88 -6.75 -9.61 32.33
CA ASN A 88 -7.84 -10.56 32.08
C ASN A 88 -7.71 -11.17 30.67
N GLU A 89 -8.57 -12.14 30.37
CA GLU A 89 -8.57 -12.87 29.10
C GLU A 89 -8.85 -11.97 27.89
N VAL A 90 -9.73 -10.98 28.05
CA VAL A 90 -10.06 -10.00 26.99
C VAL A 90 -8.83 -9.16 26.64
N ASP A 91 -8.08 -8.71 27.64
CA ASP A 91 -6.83 -7.98 27.44
C ASP A 91 -5.77 -8.86 26.77
N ALA A 92 -5.64 -10.12 27.18
CA ALA A 92 -4.74 -11.07 26.54
C ALA A 92 -5.09 -11.28 25.06
N TYR A 93 -6.37 -11.52 24.76
CA TYR A 93 -6.87 -11.67 23.39
C TYR A 93 -6.56 -10.44 22.52
N ARG A 94 -6.88 -9.24 23.01
CA ARG A 94 -6.65 -7.98 22.27
C ARG A 94 -5.16 -7.76 21.98
N ASN A 95 -4.30 -7.95 22.98
CA ASN A 95 -2.85 -7.77 22.82
C ASN A 95 -2.27 -8.82 21.87
N HIS A 96 -2.67 -10.09 21.96
CA HIS A 96 -2.25 -11.12 21.01
C HIS A 96 -2.72 -10.81 19.59
N ARG A 97 -3.96 -10.34 19.43
CA ARG A 97 -4.48 -9.95 18.13
C ARG A 97 -3.68 -8.78 17.54
N GLN A 98 -3.34 -7.79 18.36
CA GLN A 98 -2.49 -6.67 17.97
C GLN A 98 -1.08 -7.13 17.54
N GLU A 99 -0.42 -7.99 18.33
CA GLU A 99 0.90 -8.56 18.01
C GLU A 99 0.87 -9.33 16.68
N ASN A 100 -0.14 -10.18 16.46
CA ASN A 100 -0.30 -10.92 15.20
C ASN A 100 -0.53 -10.00 13.99
N LEU A 101 -1.36 -8.96 14.12
CA LEU A 101 -1.62 -8.00 13.05
C LEU A 101 -0.37 -7.17 12.73
N HIS A 102 0.43 -6.83 13.75
CA HIS A 102 1.70 -6.13 13.59
C HIS A 102 2.70 -6.99 12.81
N GLU A 103 2.89 -8.25 13.19
CA GLU A 103 3.75 -9.20 12.46
C GLU A 103 3.30 -9.32 11.00
N ASN A 104 1.99 -9.48 10.77
CA ASN A 104 1.44 -9.60 9.42
C ASN A 104 1.63 -8.32 8.59
N GLY A 105 1.43 -7.14 9.19
CA GLY A 105 1.59 -5.85 8.53
C GLY A 105 3.01 -5.59 8.00
N ILE A 106 4.03 -6.23 8.60
CA ILE A 106 5.44 -6.12 8.17
C ILE A 106 5.81 -7.15 7.07
N ARG A 107 5.00 -8.20 6.84
CA ARG A 107 5.29 -9.23 5.82
C ARG A 107 5.26 -8.65 4.40
N LYS A 108 6.18 -9.11 3.54
CA LYS A 108 6.42 -8.54 2.19
C LYS A 108 5.31 -8.81 1.17
N HIS A 109 4.44 -9.79 1.39
CA HIS A 109 3.55 -10.34 0.35
C HIS A 109 2.10 -9.82 0.38
N HIS A 110 1.75 -8.91 1.30
CA HIS A 110 0.39 -8.37 1.35
C HIS A 110 0.15 -7.29 0.28
N THR A 111 -1.04 -7.33 -0.33
CA THR A 111 -1.56 -6.22 -1.14
C THR A 111 -1.91 -5.03 -0.25
N ILE A 112 -1.94 -3.83 -0.81
CA ILE A 112 -2.35 -2.63 -0.08
C ILE A 112 -3.79 -2.73 0.48
N TYR A 113 -4.67 -3.53 -0.13
CA TYR A 113 -6.03 -3.78 0.39
C TYR A 113 -6.04 -4.65 1.64
N GLN A 114 -5.25 -5.72 1.64
CA GLN A 114 -5.12 -6.60 2.80
C GLN A 114 -4.47 -5.84 3.95
N LEU A 115 -3.44 -5.06 3.65
CA LEU A 115 -2.81 -4.17 4.61
C LEU A 115 -3.83 -3.17 5.17
N SER A 116 -4.61 -2.51 4.31
CA SER A 116 -5.66 -1.57 4.72
C SER A 116 -6.58 -2.14 5.81
N LYS A 117 -7.07 -3.37 5.62
CA LYS A 117 -7.90 -4.09 6.61
C LYS A 117 -7.15 -4.40 7.90
N ILE A 118 -5.93 -4.92 7.78
CA ILE A 118 -5.05 -5.20 8.94
C ILE A 118 -4.86 -3.93 9.78
N PHE A 119 -4.64 -2.78 9.11
CA PHE A 119 -4.38 -1.50 9.77
C PHE A 119 -5.62 -0.88 10.41
N ASP A 120 -6.80 -0.99 9.79
CA ASP A 120 -8.05 -0.56 10.42
C ASP A 120 -8.34 -1.39 11.67
N GLU A 121 -8.15 -2.70 11.62
CA GLU A 121 -8.32 -3.57 12.79
C GLU A 121 -7.30 -3.25 13.88
N LEU A 122 -6.03 -3.06 13.51
CA LEU A 122 -4.96 -2.68 14.43
C LEU A 122 -5.27 -1.34 15.11
N GLN A 123 -5.85 -0.38 14.38
CA GLN A 123 -6.28 0.90 14.94
C GLN A 123 -7.37 0.73 16.00
N VAL A 124 -8.43 -0.03 15.69
CA VAL A 124 -9.52 -0.30 16.63
C VAL A 124 -9.00 -0.98 17.90
N LEU A 125 -8.13 -1.99 17.76
CA LEU A 125 -7.56 -2.69 18.91
C LEU A 125 -6.67 -1.77 19.76
N TYR A 126 -5.88 -0.91 19.13
CA TYR A 126 -5.02 0.03 19.85
C TYR A 126 -5.85 1.02 20.68
N GLU A 127 -6.94 1.56 20.12
CA GLU A 127 -7.87 2.44 20.81
C GLU A 127 -8.58 1.73 21.98
N GLN A 128 -8.90 0.44 21.84
CA GLN A 128 -9.46 -0.36 22.94
C GLN A 128 -8.45 -0.64 24.06
N ILE A 129 -7.18 -0.86 23.71
CA ILE A 129 -6.11 -1.15 24.69
C ILE A 129 -5.65 0.13 25.39
N ASN A 130 -5.67 1.28 24.69
CA ASN A 130 -5.18 2.57 25.18
C ASN A 130 -6.26 3.66 25.02
N PRO A 131 -7.38 3.58 25.76
CA PRO A 131 -8.52 4.50 25.57
C PRO A 131 -8.16 5.97 25.85
N ASP A 132 -7.23 6.21 26.78
CA ASP A 132 -6.75 7.55 27.14
C ASP A 132 -5.74 8.11 26.13
N ASN A 133 -5.18 7.24 25.27
CA ASN A 133 -4.16 7.60 24.31
C ASN A 133 -4.77 7.63 22.90
N LYS A 134 -5.66 8.59 22.68
CA LYS A 134 -6.24 8.81 21.35
C LYS A 134 -5.16 9.30 20.40
N PHE A 135 -5.05 8.61 19.28
CA PHE A 135 -4.26 9.07 18.15
C PHE A 135 -4.69 10.48 17.73
N ALA A 136 -3.71 11.35 17.53
CA ALA A 136 -3.92 12.72 17.09
C ALA A 136 -2.94 13.03 15.94
N GLU A 137 -3.35 12.72 14.70
CA GLU A 137 -2.49 12.86 13.52
C GLU A 137 -1.90 14.25 13.37
N GLU A 138 -2.73 15.28 13.56
CA GLU A 138 -2.30 16.66 13.45
C GLU A 138 -1.26 17.01 14.51
N GLU A 139 -1.46 16.54 15.75
CA GLU A 139 -0.53 16.79 16.85
C GLU A 139 0.80 16.09 16.61
N TYR A 140 0.75 14.83 16.14
CA TYR A 140 1.93 14.08 15.70
C TYR A 140 2.70 14.82 14.60
N LEU A 141 2.02 15.27 13.54
CA LEU A 141 2.64 15.99 12.43
C LEU A 141 3.22 17.34 12.86
N ARG A 142 2.54 18.08 13.73
CA ARG A 142 3.04 19.32 14.32
C ARG A 142 4.30 19.07 15.15
N ALA A 143 4.30 18.01 15.98
CA ALA A 143 5.45 17.63 16.78
C ALA A 143 6.65 17.18 15.91
N ARG A 144 6.42 16.37 14.87
CA ARG A 144 7.44 15.97 13.89
C ARG A 144 8.05 17.18 13.17
N LYS A 145 7.23 18.17 12.80
CA LYS A 145 7.70 19.43 12.20
C LYS A 145 8.54 20.25 13.19
N ARG A 146 8.09 20.38 14.45
CA ARG A 146 8.82 21.06 15.53
C ARG A 146 10.19 20.42 15.77
N GLU A 147 10.24 19.08 15.86
CA GLU A 147 11.50 18.36 16.03
C GLU A 147 12.47 18.66 14.88
N LYS A 148 11.98 18.63 13.63
CA LYS A 148 12.81 18.93 12.45
C LYS A 148 13.37 20.35 12.51
N MET A 149 12.52 21.34 12.78
CA MET A 149 12.95 22.74 12.88
C MET A 149 13.95 22.96 14.03
N ALA A 150 13.74 22.31 15.18
CA ALA A 150 14.65 22.39 16.31
C ALA A 150 16.02 21.73 16.01
N LYS A 151 16.04 20.58 15.32
CA LYS A 151 17.28 19.94 14.84
C LYS A 151 18.03 20.80 13.84
N GLU A 152 17.33 21.42 12.89
CA GLU A 152 17.94 22.34 11.93
C GLU A 152 18.52 23.57 12.64
N SER A 153 17.76 24.12 13.58
CA SER A 153 18.18 25.29 14.37
C SER A 153 19.37 24.98 15.27
N LEU A 154 19.52 23.74 15.76
CA LEU A 154 20.65 23.30 16.57
C LEU A 154 21.97 23.23 15.79
N LYS A 155 21.94 22.91 14.48
CA LYS A 155 23.14 22.70 13.64
C LYS A 155 24.06 23.91 13.52
N GLY A 156 23.58 25.13 13.80
CA GLY A 156 24.35 26.37 13.69
C GLY A 156 24.68 27.06 15.02
N ARG A 157 24.35 26.45 16.17
CA ARG A 157 24.40 27.14 17.48
C ARG A 157 25.68 26.83 18.21
N LYS A 158 26.36 27.88 18.68
CA LYS A 158 27.61 27.78 19.46
C LYS A 158 27.39 27.98 20.96
N ALA A 159 26.40 28.79 21.34
CA ALA A 159 26.08 29.05 22.74
C ALA A 159 25.43 27.83 23.40
N LYS A 160 25.94 27.43 24.56
CA LYS A 160 25.48 26.25 25.31
C LYS A 160 24.00 26.34 25.69
N GLU A 161 23.53 27.52 26.09
CA GLU A 161 22.15 27.78 26.48
C GLU A 161 21.17 27.61 25.31
N GLU A 162 21.54 28.09 24.12
CA GLU A 162 20.75 27.90 22.90
C GLU A 162 20.69 26.41 22.52
N GLN A 163 21.82 25.70 22.62
CA GLN A 163 21.86 24.26 22.36
C GLN A 163 20.94 23.49 23.33
N GLU A 164 20.96 23.83 24.62
CA GLU A 164 20.10 23.21 25.64
C GLU A 164 18.61 23.51 25.41
N TYR A 165 18.27 24.73 24.99
CA TYR A 165 16.91 25.07 24.58
C TYR A 165 16.42 24.16 23.45
N PHE A 166 17.15 24.06 22.35
CA PHE A 166 16.73 23.22 21.21
C PHE A 166 16.72 21.72 21.55
N LYS A 167 17.64 21.24 22.40
CA LYS A 167 17.61 19.86 22.90
C LYS A 167 16.32 19.57 23.68
N ARG A 168 15.88 20.48 24.56
CA ARG A 168 14.61 20.36 25.28
C ARG A 168 13.41 20.37 24.34
N GLU A 169 13.42 21.22 23.32
CA GLU A 169 12.34 21.24 22.32
C GLU A 169 12.28 19.96 21.48
N ILE A 170 13.42 19.39 21.11
CA ILE A 170 13.50 18.07 20.46
C ILE A 170 12.88 16.99 21.36
N GLU A 171 13.25 16.98 22.64
CA GLU A 171 12.76 15.97 23.58
C GLU A 171 11.25 16.08 23.83
N LYS A 172 10.74 17.29 24.05
CA LYS A 172 9.29 17.53 24.15
C LYS A 172 8.55 17.06 22.89
N ALA A 173 9.09 17.37 21.71
CA ALA A 173 8.49 16.95 20.45
C ALA A 173 8.47 15.43 20.30
N LYS A 174 9.52 14.72 20.74
CA LYS A 174 9.55 13.24 20.75
C LYS A 174 8.52 12.64 21.70
N GLN A 175 8.36 13.22 22.89
CA GLN A 175 7.38 12.74 23.87
C GLN A 175 5.94 12.90 23.35
N ILE A 176 5.64 14.03 22.70
CA ILE A 176 4.35 14.23 22.03
C ILE A 176 4.17 13.22 20.90
N GLN A 177 5.20 13.03 20.06
CA GLN A 177 5.15 12.05 18.97
C GLN A 177 4.85 10.65 19.49
N GLU A 178 5.50 10.18 20.55
CA GLU A 178 5.29 8.82 21.08
C GLU A 178 3.86 8.62 21.62
N LYS A 179 3.30 9.64 22.27
CA LYS A 179 1.91 9.62 22.75
C LYS A 179 0.90 9.62 21.61
N THR A 180 1.15 10.42 20.58
CA THR A 180 0.18 10.68 19.50
C THR A 180 0.35 9.80 18.27
N LYS A 181 1.33 8.88 18.28
CA LYS A 181 1.68 8.02 17.14
C LYS A 181 0.58 7.01 16.80
N SER A 182 0.15 6.97 15.55
CA SER A 182 -0.77 5.90 15.10
C SER A 182 -0.07 4.53 15.06
N PRO A 183 -0.84 3.43 15.13
CA PRO A 183 -0.31 2.10 14.87
C PRO A 183 0.39 1.97 13.51
N LEU A 184 -0.16 2.59 12.46
CA LEU A 184 0.47 2.63 11.14
C LEU A 184 1.85 3.34 11.18
N GLN A 185 1.95 4.47 11.90
CA GLN A 185 3.22 5.19 12.04
C GLN A 185 4.25 4.42 12.88
N ARG A 186 3.81 3.61 13.86
CA ARG A 186 4.69 2.68 14.57
C ARG A 186 5.34 1.70 13.60
N LEU A 187 4.57 1.11 12.67
CA LEU A 187 5.12 0.21 11.65
C LEU A 187 6.07 0.87 10.66
N ILE A 188 5.83 2.14 10.28
CA ILE A 188 6.77 2.90 9.44
C ILE A 188 8.13 3.03 10.13
N ASP A 189 8.13 3.29 11.44
CA ASP A 189 9.35 3.47 12.20
C ASP A 189 10.06 2.13 12.48
N ASP A 190 9.31 1.03 12.55
CA ASP A 190 9.81 -0.34 12.68
C ASP A 190 10.37 -0.88 11.34
N ARG A 191 11.45 -0.25 10.83
CA ARG A 191 12.39 -0.60 9.72
C ARG A 191 11.96 -1.59 8.60
N GLY A 192 10.68 -1.74 8.29
CA GLY A 192 10.16 -2.69 7.31
C GLY A 192 9.02 -2.15 6.46
N PHE A 193 8.48 -0.97 6.80
CA PHE A 193 7.29 -0.42 6.16
C PHE A 193 7.53 0.94 5.48
N SER A 194 7.09 1.08 4.23
CA SER A 194 7.33 2.30 3.42
C SER A 194 6.32 3.40 3.72
N GLU A 195 6.79 4.64 3.86
CA GLU A 195 5.94 5.83 4.00
C GLU A 195 5.02 6.04 2.78
N VAL A 196 5.41 5.56 1.60
CA VAL A 196 4.56 5.57 0.39
C VAL A 196 3.38 4.60 0.57
N LYS A 197 3.66 3.37 1.02
CA LYS A 197 2.62 2.36 1.28
C LYS A 197 1.65 2.84 2.36
N ALA A 198 2.17 3.46 3.42
CA ALA A 198 1.33 4.03 4.49
C ALA A 198 0.35 5.08 3.96
N LYS A 199 0.81 5.99 3.09
CA LYS A 199 -0.06 6.98 2.45
C LYS A 199 -1.13 6.34 1.55
N GLN A 200 -0.80 5.24 0.88
CA GLN A 200 -1.76 4.49 0.07
C GLN A 200 -2.83 3.83 0.96
N ILE A 201 -2.44 3.22 2.08
CA ILE A 201 -3.36 2.63 3.06
C ILE A 201 -4.28 3.69 3.65
N GLN A 202 -3.74 4.80 4.12
CA GLN A 202 -4.55 5.90 4.65
C GLN A 202 -5.56 6.40 3.62
N PHE A 203 -5.15 6.48 2.36
CA PHE A 203 -6.05 6.86 1.28
C PHE A 203 -7.18 5.85 1.08
N ILE A 204 -6.86 4.54 1.02
CA ILE A 204 -7.88 3.49 0.89
C ILE A 204 -8.83 3.48 2.09
N ASN A 205 -8.33 3.53 3.32
CA ASN A 205 -9.16 3.54 4.52
C ASN A 205 -10.04 4.80 4.57
N GLY A 206 -9.51 5.95 4.13
CA GLY A 206 -10.30 7.16 3.95
C GLY A 206 -11.44 6.99 2.94
N LEU A 207 -11.18 6.31 1.82
CA LEU A 207 -12.22 5.99 0.84
C LEU A 207 -13.22 4.97 1.38
N ASP A 208 -12.81 3.94 2.10
CA ASP A 208 -13.72 2.95 2.71
C ASP A 208 -14.69 3.59 3.72
N LYS A 209 -14.26 4.63 4.44
CA LYS A 209 -15.13 5.42 5.33
C LYS A 209 -16.23 6.18 4.58
N ILE A 210 -15.94 6.63 3.36
CA ILE A 210 -16.87 7.38 2.51
C ILE A 210 -17.73 6.41 1.65
N MET A 211 -17.12 5.31 1.24
CA MET A 211 -17.66 4.31 0.32
C MET A 211 -17.41 2.92 0.90
N PRO A 212 -18.34 2.38 1.71
CA PRO A 212 -18.15 1.09 2.36
C PRO A 212 -17.85 -0.03 1.35
N ASN A 213 -16.89 -0.88 1.69
CA ASN A 213 -16.39 -2.00 0.86
C ASN A 213 -15.65 -1.57 -0.41
N PHE A 214 -15.16 -0.33 -0.50
CA PHE A 214 -14.32 0.13 -1.59
C PHE A 214 -13.10 -0.77 -1.79
N SER A 215 -12.30 -1.00 -0.74
CA SER A 215 -11.12 -1.87 -0.82
C SER A 215 -11.46 -3.27 -1.32
N LYS A 216 -12.53 -3.88 -0.79
CA LYS A 216 -12.99 -5.22 -1.16
C LYS A 216 -13.42 -5.31 -2.62
N LYS A 217 -14.18 -4.33 -3.13
CA LYS A 217 -14.62 -4.32 -4.54
C LYS A 217 -13.45 -4.10 -5.50
N MET A 218 -12.48 -3.28 -5.11
CA MET A 218 -11.29 -3.02 -5.92
C MET A 218 -10.36 -4.24 -5.99
N GLU A 219 -10.16 -4.92 -4.85
CA GLU A 219 -9.44 -6.19 -4.74
C GLU A 219 -10.10 -7.28 -5.62
N ALA A 220 -11.42 -7.46 -5.50
CA ALA A 220 -12.17 -8.41 -6.31
C ALA A 220 -12.16 -8.10 -7.82
N SER A 221 -11.84 -6.86 -8.20
CA SER A 221 -11.74 -6.42 -9.59
C SER A 221 -10.31 -6.47 -10.14
N ASN A 222 -9.34 -6.94 -9.35
CA ASN A 222 -7.93 -7.02 -9.70
C ASN A 222 -7.36 -5.66 -10.18
N ILE A 223 -7.81 -4.57 -9.58
CA ILE A 223 -7.34 -3.23 -9.94
C ILE A 223 -5.98 -3.02 -9.28
N SER A 224 -4.95 -2.69 -10.08
CA SER A 224 -3.62 -2.47 -9.53
C SER A 224 -3.55 -1.24 -8.60
N GLU A 225 -2.66 -1.28 -7.62
CA GLU A 225 -2.42 -0.20 -6.66
C GLU A 225 -2.03 1.13 -7.34
N ASN A 226 -1.24 1.05 -8.41
CA ASN A 226 -0.85 2.21 -9.21
C ASN A 226 -2.06 2.90 -9.86
N ARG A 227 -3.06 2.12 -10.32
CA ARG A 227 -4.30 2.67 -10.89
C ARG A 227 -5.09 3.45 -9.84
N ILE A 228 -5.23 2.94 -8.62
CA ILE A 228 -5.88 3.66 -7.50
C ILE A 228 -5.18 4.98 -7.19
N TRP A 229 -3.85 4.95 -7.15
CA TRP A 229 -3.10 6.16 -6.84
C TRP A 229 -3.32 7.26 -7.89
N ASN A 230 -3.49 6.88 -9.16
CA ASN A 230 -3.88 7.82 -10.21
C ASN A 230 -5.32 8.35 -9.98
N LEU A 231 -6.24 7.50 -9.55
CA LEU A 231 -7.61 7.90 -9.21
C LEU A 231 -7.68 8.90 -8.05
N ARG A 232 -6.71 8.89 -7.11
CA ARG A 232 -6.63 9.87 -5.99
C ARG A 232 -6.76 11.32 -6.43
N LYS A 233 -6.22 11.67 -7.60
CA LYS A 233 -6.31 13.03 -8.16
C LYS A 233 -7.73 13.40 -8.59
N MET A 234 -8.57 12.41 -8.85
CA MET A 234 -9.90 12.54 -9.44
C MET A 234 -11.02 12.49 -8.39
N PHE A 235 -10.78 11.88 -7.23
CA PHE A 235 -11.72 11.81 -6.09
C PHE A 235 -12.00 13.14 -5.37
N LYS A 236 -11.55 14.28 -5.92
CA LYS A 236 -11.84 15.62 -5.36
C LYS A 236 -13.24 16.16 -5.68
N LYS A 237 -14.09 15.37 -6.33
CA LYS A 237 -15.41 15.79 -6.82
C LYS A 237 -16.52 14.98 -6.15
N GLU A 238 -17.56 15.65 -5.67
CA GLU A 238 -18.69 15.03 -4.95
C GLU A 238 -19.47 14.03 -5.82
N ASP A 239 -19.42 14.17 -7.15
CA ASP A 239 -20.12 13.31 -8.12
C ASP A 239 -19.59 11.85 -8.18
N VAL A 240 -18.42 11.58 -7.60
CA VAL A 240 -17.73 10.29 -7.68
C VAL A 240 -18.37 9.25 -6.75
N ILE A 241 -18.87 9.68 -5.58
CA ILE A 241 -19.47 8.79 -4.57
C ILE A 241 -20.76 8.17 -5.10
N ASP A 242 -21.62 8.99 -5.71
CA ASP A 242 -22.90 8.52 -6.25
C ASP A 242 -22.74 7.62 -7.47
N GLN A 243 -21.67 7.81 -8.24
CA GLN A 243 -21.31 6.87 -9.30
C GLN A 243 -20.84 5.53 -8.72
N PHE A 244 -20.03 5.55 -7.66
CA PHE A 244 -19.54 4.33 -7.01
C PHE A 244 -20.67 3.49 -6.41
N LYS A 245 -21.67 4.13 -5.78
CA LYS A 245 -22.84 3.43 -5.22
C LYS A 245 -23.63 2.62 -6.25
N LYS A 246 -23.57 3.01 -7.53
CA LYS A 246 -24.24 2.31 -8.65
C LYS A 246 -23.46 1.09 -9.15
N ILE A 247 -22.24 0.86 -8.67
CA ILE A 247 -21.37 -0.24 -9.08
C ILE A 247 -21.74 -1.52 -8.31
N ASN A 248 -22.30 -2.48 -9.03
CA ASN A 248 -22.75 -3.75 -8.46
C ASN A 248 -21.91 -4.95 -8.90
N THR A 249 -21.19 -4.84 -10.03
CA THR A 249 -20.39 -5.94 -10.57
C THR A 249 -18.92 -5.55 -10.77
N THR A 250 -18.05 -6.56 -10.85
CA THR A 250 -16.64 -6.39 -11.23
C THR A 250 -16.49 -5.73 -12.60
N ARG A 251 -17.39 -6.04 -13.54
CA ARG A 251 -17.43 -5.42 -14.86
C ARG A 251 -17.74 -3.93 -14.78
N ASP A 252 -18.73 -3.56 -13.97
CA ASP A 252 -19.09 -2.15 -13.74
C ASP A 252 -17.93 -1.38 -13.10
N MET A 253 -17.22 -2.02 -12.17
CA MET A 253 -16.05 -1.44 -11.52
C MET A 253 -14.94 -1.16 -12.52
N ASN A 254 -14.58 -2.15 -13.33
CA ASN A 254 -13.56 -2.00 -14.35
C ASN A 254 -13.93 -0.96 -15.41
N ASN A 255 -15.20 -0.91 -15.83
CA ASN A 255 -15.71 0.12 -16.73
C ASN A 255 -15.65 1.51 -16.10
N TRP A 256 -16.03 1.63 -14.84
CA TRP A 256 -16.01 2.90 -14.11
C TRP A 256 -14.59 3.42 -13.92
N VAL A 257 -13.66 2.57 -13.48
CA VAL A 257 -12.25 2.95 -13.37
C VAL A 257 -11.67 3.33 -14.73
N SER A 258 -12.02 2.58 -15.80
CA SER A 258 -11.56 2.92 -17.15
C SER A 258 -12.16 4.24 -17.66
N LYS A 259 -13.40 4.58 -17.28
CA LYS A 259 -14.00 5.91 -17.57
C LYS A 259 -13.32 7.03 -16.80
N LEU A 260 -12.92 6.79 -15.55
CA LEU A 260 -12.16 7.75 -14.77
C LEU A 260 -10.76 7.93 -15.35
N GLU A 261 -10.06 6.85 -15.69
CA GLU A 261 -8.73 6.92 -16.30
C GLU A 261 -8.75 7.45 -17.73
N GLY A 262 -9.79 7.13 -18.50
CA GLY A 262 -10.08 7.64 -19.83
C GLY A 262 -10.57 9.09 -19.85
N LYS A 263 -10.74 9.71 -18.67
CA LYS A 263 -10.76 11.18 -18.51
C LYS A 263 -9.35 11.77 -18.33
N LYS A 264 -8.27 11.03 -18.56
CA LYS A 264 -7.20 11.62 -19.35
C LYS A 264 -7.85 11.88 -20.69
N GLU A 265 -8.30 13.11 -20.93
CA GLU A 265 -8.28 13.66 -22.27
C GLU A 265 -6.99 13.12 -22.89
N GLY A 266 -7.10 12.16 -23.82
CA GLY A 266 -6.06 12.03 -24.83
C GLY A 266 -5.96 13.45 -25.30
N SER A 267 -4.89 14.13 -24.89
CA SER A 267 -4.77 15.57 -25.02
C SER A 267 -5.09 15.81 -26.46
N LYS A 268 -6.29 16.36 -26.73
CA LYS A 268 -6.73 16.60 -28.10
C LYS A 268 -5.54 17.33 -28.68
N ILE A 269 -4.98 16.79 -29.76
CA ILE A 269 -3.88 17.45 -30.46
C ILE A 269 -4.29 18.90 -30.53
N ASN A 270 -3.51 19.77 -29.90
CA ASN A 270 -3.93 21.15 -29.74
C ASN A 270 -4.09 21.70 -31.17
N VAL A 271 -5.34 21.92 -31.58
CA VAL A 271 -5.68 22.21 -32.98
C VAL A 271 -4.99 23.50 -33.42
N SER A 272 -4.62 24.37 -32.46
CA SER A 272 -3.82 25.58 -32.70
C SER A 272 -2.36 25.32 -33.10
N GLU A 273 -1.87 24.08 -33.06
CA GLU A 273 -0.50 23.70 -33.45
C GLU A 273 -0.47 22.80 -34.69
N ILE A 274 -1.56 22.75 -35.46
CA ILE A 274 -1.58 22.09 -36.76
C ILE A 274 -0.95 23.03 -37.79
N ALA A 275 0.14 22.57 -38.42
CA ALA A 275 0.79 23.30 -39.50
C ALA A 275 0.79 22.46 -40.78
N ASP A 276 0.29 23.04 -41.87
CA ASP A 276 0.50 22.50 -43.21
C ASP A 276 1.92 22.89 -43.65
N GLU A 277 2.77 21.89 -43.85
CA GLU A 277 4.17 22.06 -44.24
C GLU A 277 4.34 21.97 -45.78
N GLY A 278 3.22 21.83 -46.52
CA GLY A 278 3.20 21.64 -47.96
C GLY A 278 3.45 20.19 -48.40
N ASN A 279 3.26 19.91 -49.68
CA ASN A 279 3.44 18.57 -50.29
C ASN A 279 2.64 17.45 -49.60
N GLY A 280 1.47 17.79 -49.05
CA GLY A 280 0.61 16.82 -48.35
C GLY A 280 1.17 16.38 -47.01
N ILE A 281 2.02 17.17 -46.36
CA ILE A 281 2.56 16.92 -45.01
C ILE A 281 1.84 17.83 -44.01
N VAL A 282 1.21 17.23 -43.01
CA VAL A 282 0.57 17.92 -41.91
C VAL A 282 1.31 17.62 -40.62
N ARG A 283 1.84 18.65 -39.97
CA ARG A 283 2.44 18.55 -38.65
C ARG A 283 1.38 18.77 -37.58
N LEU A 284 1.37 17.88 -36.59
CA LEU A 284 0.44 17.87 -35.47
C LEU A 284 1.22 18.11 -34.17
N GLY A 285 1.22 19.36 -33.72
CA GLY A 285 2.01 19.79 -32.56
C GLY A 285 3.51 19.71 -32.82
N THR A 286 4.27 19.27 -31.81
CA THR A 286 5.74 19.15 -31.88
C THR A 286 6.23 17.72 -32.15
N LYS A 287 5.33 16.73 -32.22
CA LYS A 287 5.70 15.31 -32.12
C LYS A 287 5.20 14.41 -33.24
N HIS A 288 4.14 14.79 -33.96
CA HIS A 288 3.50 13.89 -34.92
C HIS A 288 3.38 14.53 -36.30
N TYR A 289 3.42 13.68 -37.33
CA TYR A 289 3.27 14.06 -38.72
C TYR A 289 2.35 13.07 -39.44
N VAL A 290 1.52 13.60 -40.35
CA VAL A 290 0.67 12.84 -41.27
C VAL A 290 1.06 13.21 -42.70
N CYS A 291 1.27 12.23 -43.59
CA CYS A 291 1.62 12.49 -44.99
C CYS A 291 1.07 11.46 -45.97
N TYR A 292 0.92 11.83 -47.25
CA TYR A 292 0.37 10.99 -48.33
C TYR A 292 1.32 9.94 -48.90
N SER A 293 2.61 10.09 -48.66
CA SER A 293 3.62 9.14 -49.13
C SER A 293 4.77 9.12 -48.14
N ASP A 294 5.52 8.03 -48.12
CA ASP A 294 6.65 7.91 -47.23
C ASP A 294 7.73 8.88 -47.64
N THR A 295 7.80 9.99 -46.90
CA THR A 295 8.75 11.06 -47.18
C THR A 295 10.05 10.73 -46.46
N GLU A 296 10.98 10.12 -47.19
CA GLU A 296 12.27 9.67 -46.65
C GLU A 296 13.02 10.77 -45.88
N HIS A 297 12.88 12.02 -46.31
CA HIS A 297 13.45 13.18 -45.62
C HIS A 297 12.87 13.39 -44.21
N LEU A 298 11.57 13.13 -43.97
CA LEU A 298 10.99 13.21 -42.63
C LEU A 298 11.50 12.08 -41.74
N VAL A 299 11.57 10.86 -42.26
CA VAL A 299 12.07 9.70 -41.52
C VAL A 299 13.52 9.90 -41.09
N ARG A 300 14.37 10.46 -41.96
CA ARG A 300 15.77 10.76 -41.65
C ARG A 300 15.94 11.96 -40.71
N LYS A 301 15.08 12.97 -40.85
CA LYS A 301 15.16 14.22 -40.07
C LYS A 301 14.60 14.06 -38.66
N PHE A 302 13.58 13.22 -38.49
CA PHE A 302 12.85 13.07 -37.25
C PHE A 302 12.90 11.61 -36.79
N ASN A 303 13.52 11.37 -35.64
CA ASN A 303 13.55 10.06 -34.99
C ASN A 303 12.17 9.71 -34.41
N PHE A 304 11.26 9.24 -35.28
CA PHE A 304 9.95 8.77 -34.89
C PHE A 304 10.06 7.48 -34.06
N ASN A 305 9.22 7.36 -33.03
CA ASN A 305 9.08 6.13 -32.26
C ASN A 305 8.24 5.10 -33.01
N ILE A 306 7.27 5.55 -33.79
CA ILE A 306 6.33 4.71 -34.52
C ILE A 306 6.17 5.26 -35.95
N ARG A 307 6.21 4.37 -36.94
CA ARG A 307 5.80 4.64 -38.32
C ARG A 307 4.64 3.71 -38.65
N MET A 308 3.49 4.28 -39.03
CA MET A 308 2.29 3.53 -39.41
C MET A 308 1.90 3.89 -40.83
N VAL A 309 1.63 2.88 -41.64
CA VAL A 309 1.03 3.04 -42.97
C VAL A 309 -0.45 2.79 -42.82
N VAL A 310 -1.28 3.72 -43.27
CA VAL A 310 -2.74 3.66 -43.17
C VAL A 310 -3.33 3.47 -44.55
N ASP A 311 -3.93 2.33 -44.77
CA ASP A 311 -4.58 1.91 -46.02
C ASP A 311 -6.06 1.60 -45.85
N ASP A 312 -6.50 1.31 -44.62
CA ASP A 312 -7.90 1.07 -44.29
C ASP A 312 -8.39 1.81 -43.02
N ASN A 313 -9.68 1.65 -42.73
CA ASN A 313 -10.38 2.31 -41.63
C ASN A 313 -9.98 1.81 -40.24
N ASP A 314 -9.58 0.55 -40.10
CA ASP A 314 -9.21 -0.03 -38.81
C ASP A 314 -7.79 0.41 -38.44
N VAL A 315 -6.89 0.48 -39.41
CA VAL A 315 -5.55 1.05 -39.24
C VAL A 315 -5.64 2.56 -38.97
N ALA A 316 -6.60 3.27 -39.58
CA ALA A 316 -6.85 4.68 -39.29
C ALA A 316 -7.27 4.91 -37.83
N LYS A 317 -8.11 4.03 -37.26
CA LYS A 317 -8.48 4.10 -35.83
C LYS A 317 -7.26 3.90 -34.93
N ALA A 318 -6.44 2.89 -35.20
CA ALA A 318 -5.22 2.65 -34.44
C ALA A 318 -4.25 3.85 -34.53
N ALA A 319 -4.15 4.48 -35.69
CA ALA A 319 -3.33 5.67 -35.89
C ALA A 319 -3.83 6.86 -35.04
N ILE A 320 -5.15 7.07 -34.94
CA ILE A 320 -5.76 8.10 -34.09
C ILE A 320 -5.44 7.85 -32.61
N GLU A 321 -5.49 6.60 -32.15
CA GLU A 321 -5.13 6.26 -30.77
C GLU A 321 -3.67 6.59 -30.46
N VAL A 322 -2.76 6.27 -31.38
CA VAL A 322 -1.32 6.57 -31.25
C VAL A 322 -1.05 8.08 -31.17
N LEU A 323 -1.78 8.89 -31.95
CA LEU A 323 -1.68 10.36 -31.89
C LEU A 323 -2.09 10.94 -30.53
N GLY A 324 -2.96 10.25 -29.78
CA GLY A 324 -3.34 10.64 -28.42
C GLY A 324 -2.26 10.38 -27.37
N ILE A 325 -1.15 9.73 -27.72
CA ILE A 325 -0.11 9.31 -26.78
C ILE A 325 1.03 10.33 -26.72
N ASN A 326 1.01 11.16 -25.67
CA ASN A 326 1.95 12.27 -25.46
C ASN A 326 3.46 11.93 -25.46
N HIS A 327 3.85 10.69 -25.24
CA HIS A 327 5.26 10.29 -25.15
C HIS A 327 5.78 9.57 -26.40
N VAL A 328 4.93 9.44 -27.43
CA VAL A 328 5.28 8.80 -28.69
C VAL A 328 5.44 9.90 -29.75
N LYS A 329 6.50 9.83 -30.55
CA LYS A 329 6.60 10.56 -31.83
C LYS A 329 6.14 9.63 -32.94
N ALA A 330 5.13 10.02 -33.72
CA ALA A 330 4.54 9.15 -34.74
C ALA A 330 4.59 9.79 -36.12
N LEU A 331 4.92 8.97 -37.12
CA LEU A 331 4.73 9.27 -38.53
C LEU A 331 3.60 8.39 -39.08
N ILE A 332 2.55 9.01 -39.59
CA ILE A 332 1.40 8.35 -40.18
C ILE A 332 1.41 8.60 -41.68
N VAL A 333 1.54 7.53 -42.46
CA VAL A 333 1.60 7.56 -43.92
C VAL A 333 0.26 7.08 -44.47
N CYS A 334 -0.58 7.98 -44.93
CA CYS A 334 -1.87 7.65 -45.53
C CYS A 334 -1.69 7.31 -47.00
N THR A 335 -2.12 6.12 -47.43
CA THR A 335 -1.92 5.65 -48.81
C THR A 335 -3.01 6.08 -49.77
N ASN A 336 -4.10 6.67 -49.26
CA ASN A 336 -5.22 7.18 -50.05
C ASN A 336 -5.90 8.37 -49.36
N ASP A 337 -6.66 9.15 -50.15
CA ASP A 337 -7.38 10.36 -49.70
C ASP A 337 -8.40 10.07 -48.61
N THR A 338 -9.10 8.94 -48.68
CA THR A 338 -10.09 8.56 -47.68
C THR A 338 -9.46 8.36 -46.30
N ALA A 339 -8.35 7.64 -46.21
CA ALA A 339 -7.60 7.43 -44.98
C ALA A 339 -7.04 8.75 -44.43
N HIS A 340 -6.52 9.60 -45.31
CA HIS A 340 -5.98 10.90 -44.93
C HIS A 340 -7.07 11.83 -44.36
N GLU A 341 -8.20 11.95 -45.04
CA GLU A 341 -9.34 12.73 -44.57
C GLU A 341 -9.92 12.19 -43.28
N LEU A 342 -10.00 10.86 -43.11
CA LEU A 342 -10.48 10.25 -41.87
C LEU A 342 -9.61 10.61 -40.67
N VAL A 343 -8.28 10.50 -40.82
CA VAL A 343 -7.33 10.87 -39.78
C VAL A 343 -7.44 12.37 -39.49
N LEU A 344 -7.45 13.24 -40.50
CA LEU A 344 -7.58 14.69 -40.31
C LEU A 344 -8.91 15.12 -39.69
N ASN A 345 -10.02 14.52 -40.10
CA ASN A 345 -11.35 14.83 -39.55
C ASN A 345 -11.50 14.36 -38.11
N ALA A 346 -10.85 13.26 -37.73
CA ALA A 346 -10.79 12.81 -36.34
C ALA A 346 -9.98 13.77 -35.46
N ILE A 347 -8.93 14.39 -36.00
CA ILE A 347 -8.09 15.35 -35.29
C ILE A 347 -8.81 16.71 -35.10
N LYS A 348 -9.62 17.12 -36.06
CA LYS A 348 -10.34 18.43 -36.04
C LYS A 348 -11.58 18.44 -35.12
N LYS A 349 -12.08 17.29 -34.65
CA LYS A 349 -13.24 17.16 -33.74
C LYS A 349 -12.83 17.24 -32.28
#